data_AF-A0A4R4P5D7-F1
#
_entry.id   AF-A0A4R4P5D7-F1
#
_cell.length_a   1.000
_cell.length_b   1.000
_cell.length_c   1.000
_cell.angle_alpha   90.00
_cell.angle_beta   90.00
_cell.angle_gamma   90.00
#
_symmetry.space_group_name_H-M   'P 1'
#
loop_
_entity.id
_entity.type
_entity.pdbx_description
1 polymer ?
#
loop_
_entity_poly.entity_id
_entity_poly.type
_entity_poly.pdbx_seq_one_letter_code
_entity_poly.pdbx_strand_id
1 'polypeptide(L)'
;MRRQLVPTVVTAAAVAGVVAFSLVASSPVGNAAARPSSAYAVNAEGQVPVDKTPYVESVDGKPKKSSALELPDNPLLAVRAGTVNAGNNSASVELIDISVGADVLGQIPIPPDLKKQCDALPPTGADDLPLPDIKLPDLGLPLPLPSLSTKDLPVKNLPELCKLLLTPPSSLVGIDAVNVWCSGAKGGVDVGSLTLLGQTLKIPSTTQSFSTPANPLIAITVNEQTKNADGSFTITGLKINLGNGAQIIRLASATCAKPVAHKPTPK
;
A
#
# COMPACT_ATOMS: atom_id res chain seq x y z
N MET A 1 81.32 -39.45 -45.22
CA MET A 1 81.24 -40.08 -43.87
C MET A 1 79.77 -40.30 -43.52
N ARG A 2 79.51 -41.30 -42.68
CA ARG A 2 78.27 -42.08 -42.48
C ARG A 2 77.19 -41.37 -41.63
N ARG A 3 75.95 -41.90 -41.74
CA ARG A 3 74.74 -41.82 -40.85
C ARG A 3 73.72 -40.73 -41.21
N GLN A 4 72.56 -41.07 -41.79
CA GLN A 4 71.35 -41.78 -41.29
C GLN A 4 70.32 -40.85 -40.63
N LEU A 5 69.12 -40.86 -41.23
CA LEU A 5 67.86 -40.16 -40.92
C LEU A 5 67.25 -40.56 -39.56
N VAL A 6 66.58 -39.62 -38.87
CA VAL A 6 65.24 -39.82 -38.28
C VAL A 6 64.46 -38.49 -38.34
N PRO A 7 63.19 -38.49 -38.78
CA PRO A 7 62.36 -37.29 -38.93
C PRO A 7 61.55 -36.97 -37.65
N THR A 8 61.10 -35.73 -37.51
CA THR A 8 59.97 -35.42 -36.61
C THR A 8 59.01 -34.46 -37.31
N VAL A 9 57.74 -34.80 -37.17
CA VAL A 9 56.61 -34.48 -38.03
C VAL A 9 55.78 -33.34 -37.40
N VAL A 10 55.49 -32.32 -38.22
CA VAL A 10 54.23 -31.56 -38.37
C VAL A 10 53.71 -30.78 -37.14
N THR A 11 53.55 -29.46 -37.22
CA THR A 11 52.31 -28.82 -37.74
C THR A 11 52.55 -27.33 -37.99
N ALA A 12 52.14 -26.85 -39.16
CA ALA A 12 51.91 -25.43 -39.44
C ALA A 12 50.42 -25.13 -39.22
N ALA A 13 50.11 -24.04 -38.51
CA ALA A 13 48.83 -23.36 -38.64
C ALA A 13 48.99 -21.88 -38.27
N ALA A 14 48.67 -21.02 -39.24
CA ALA A 14 48.63 -19.57 -39.12
C ALA A 14 47.55 -19.12 -38.12
N VAL A 15 47.82 -18.05 -37.37
CA VAL A 15 46.75 -17.29 -36.70
C VAL A 15 46.90 -15.83 -37.10
N ALA A 16 45.88 -15.37 -37.81
CA ALA A 16 45.72 -14.01 -38.30
C ALA A 16 45.75 -13.01 -37.13
N GLY A 17 46.42 -11.88 -37.36
CA GLY A 17 46.45 -10.76 -36.43
C GLY A 17 45.06 -10.18 -36.24
N VAL A 18 44.49 -10.38 -35.05
CA VAL A 18 43.29 -9.68 -34.59
C VAL A 18 43.74 -8.46 -33.80
N VAL A 19 43.47 -7.28 -34.34
CA VAL A 19 43.63 -6.01 -33.64
C VAL A 19 42.58 -5.97 -32.54
N ALA A 20 42.99 -6.21 -31.29
CA ALA A 20 42.11 -6.13 -30.12
C ALA A 20 41.83 -4.65 -29.80
N PHE A 21 40.74 -4.11 -30.33
CA PHE A 21 40.11 -2.94 -29.75
C PHE A 21 39.42 -3.36 -28.46
N SER A 22 40.06 -3.09 -27.32
CA SER A 22 39.41 -3.13 -26.01
C SER A 22 38.39 -2.00 -25.94
N LEU A 23 37.19 -2.27 -26.46
CA LEU A 23 35.98 -1.53 -26.09
C LEU A 23 35.80 -1.71 -24.58
N VAL A 24 36.25 -0.72 -23.81
CA VAL A 24 35.80 -0.53 -22.43
C VAL A 24 34.32 -0.20 -22.53
N ALA A 25 33.49 -1.25 -22.45
CA ALA A 25 32.07 -1.13 -22.24
C ALA A 25 31.88 -0.47 -20.87
N SER A 26 31.90 0.87 -20.84
CA SER A 26 31.32 1.63 -19.75
C SER A 26 29.82 1.43 -19.87
N SER A 27 29.33 0.36 -19.27
CA SER A 27 27.93 0.26 -18.92
C SER A 27 27.57 1.55 -18.20
N PRO A 28 26.52 2.28 -18.60
CA PRO A 28 26.05 3.40 -17.81
C PRO A 28 25.71 2.81 -16.45
N VAL A 29 26.52 3.14 -15.44
CA VAL A 29 26.12 2.98 -14.05
C VAL A 29 24.86 3.82 -13.93
N GLY A 30 23.72 3.13 -14.00
CA GLY A 30 22.41 3.69 -13.74
C GLY A 30 22.40 4.19 -12.32
N ASN A 31 22.86 5.41 -12.12
CA ASN A 31 22.72 6.11 -10.84
C ASN A 31 21.22 6.40 -10.74
N ALA A 32 20.49 5.53 -10.05
CA ALA A 32 19.17 5.88 -9.56
C ALA A 32 19.33 7.20 -8.81
N ALA A 33 18.70 8.26 -9.30
CA ALA A 33 18.81 9.58 -8.70
C ALA A 33 18.44 9.46 -7.21
N ALA A 34 19.39 9.81 -6.32
CA ALA A 34 19.19 9.71 -4.89
C ALA A 34 17.96 10.54 -4.49
N ARG A 35 16.97 9.90 -3.86
CA ARG A 35 15.76 10.57 -3.39
C ARG A 35 15.98 11.11 -1.98
N PRO A 36 15.47 12.32 -1.66
CA PRO A 36 15.52 12.84 -0.30
C PRO A 36 14.56 12.06 0.63
N SER A 37 14.74 12.21 1.95
CA SER A 37 13.72 11.75 2.88
C SER A 37 12.43 12.53 2.64
N SER A 38 11.29 11.85 2.71
CA SER A 38 9.99 12.45 2.42
C SER A 38 8.87 11.79 3.21
N ALA A 39 7.75 12.50 3.38
CA ALA A 39 6.59 11.97 4.08
C ALA A 39 5.30 12.57 3.52
N TYR A 40 4.30 11.74 3.25
CA TYR A 40 2.94 12.18 2.94
C TYR A 40 1.90 11.48 3.80
N ALA A 41 0.81 12.19 4.07
CA ALA A 41 -0.28 11.70 4.89
C ALA A 41 -1.27 10.86 4.09
N VAL A 42 -1.79 11.37 2.99
CA VAL A 42 -2.66 10.61 2.08
C VAL A 42 -2.18 10.72 0.65
N ASN A 43 -2.41 9.66 -0.11
CA ASN A 43 -2.35 9.64 -1.56
C ASN A 43 -3.34 8.60 -2.04
N ALA A 44 -3.99 8.87 -3.17
CA ALA A 44 -4.89 7.92 -3.77
C ALA A 44 -4.71 7.92 -5.30
N GLU A 45 -4.77 6.74 -5.88
CA GLU A 45 -4.64 6.48 -7.32
C GLU A 45 -5.87 5.71 -7.79
N GLY A 46 -6.32 5.96 -9.02
CA GLY A 46 -7.52 5.34 -9.59
C GLY A 46 -8.56 6.37 -9.99
N GLN A 47 -9.83 6.02 -9.83
CA GLN A 47 -10.97 6.83 -10.28
C GLN A 47 -11.12 8.15 -9.54
N VAL A 48 -10.76 8.17 -8.25
CA VAL A 48 -10.82 9.37 -7.41
C VAL A 48 -9.41 9.64 -6.88
N PRO A 49 -8.52 10.23 -7.70
CA PRO A 49 -7.14 10.44 -7.30
C PRO A 49 -7.03 11.51 -6.21
N VAL A 50 -6.01 11.37 -5.36
CA VAL A 50 -5.62 12.34 -4.34
C VAL A 50 -4.12 12.50 -4.37
N ASP A 51 -3.66 13.71 -4.66
CA ASP A 51 -2.24 14.04 -4.58
C ASP A 51 -1.73 13.91 -3.15
N LYS A 52 -0.42 13.65 -3.03
CA LYS A 52 0.26 13.53 -1.74
C LYS A 52 -0.01 14.74 -0.85
N THR A 53 -0.80 14.57 0.21
CA THR A 53 -1.26 15.70 1.03
C THR A 53 -1.43 15.33 2.52
N PRO A 54 -1.02 16.21 3.45
CA PRO A 54 0.15 17.09 3.31
C PRO A 54 1.40 16.29 2.91
N TYR A 55 2.36 16.96 2.28
CA TYR A 55 3.62 16.38 1.83
C TYR A 55 4.82 17.24 2.21
N VAL A 56 5.93 16.59 2.56
CA VAL A 56 7.23 17.24 2.77
C VAL A 56 8.38 16.41 2.22
N GLU A 57 9.45 17.09 1.81
CA GLU A 57 10.74 16.50 1.46
C GLU A 57 11.88 17.25 2.13
N SER A 58 12.88 16.53 2.63
CA SER A 58 14.10 17.07 3.24
C SER A 58 15.31 16.78 2.35
N VAL A 59 15.62 17.70 1.43
CA VAL A 59 16.75 17.59 0.50
C VAL A 59 18.09 17.80 1.19
N ASP A 60 18.17 18.78 2.09
CA ASP A 60 19.39 19.17 2.82
C ASP A 60 19.59 18.43 4.15
N GLY A 61 18.67 17.50 4.47
CA GLY A 61 18.67 16.78 5.74
C GLY A 61 18.09 17.58 6.92
N LYS A 62 17.66 18.82 6.73
CA LYS A 62 17.03 19.60 7.81
C LYS A 62 15.57 19.18 8.01
N PRO A 63 15.09 19.12 9.26
CA PRO A 63 13.70 18.79 9.53
C PRO A 63 12.72 19.70 8.77
N LYS A 64 11.80 19.08 8.05
CA LYS A 64 10.64 19.69 7.41
C LYS A 64 9.39 19.08 8.00
N LYS A 65 8.39 19.92 8.26
CA LYS A 65 7.11 19.52 8.84
C LYS A 65 5.98 20.18 8.07
N SER A 66 4.89 19.47 7.89
CA SER A 66 3.63 20.02 7.42
C SER A 66 2.47 19.33 8.15
N SER A 67 1.34 20.02 8.25
CA SER A 67 0.13 19.48 8.87
C SER A 67 -1.10 20.05 8.17
N ALA A 68 -2.14 19.24 8.09
CA ALA A 68 -3.46 19.66 7.66
C ALA A 68 -4.49 19.20 8.68
N LEU A 69 -5.44 20.07 8.97
CA LEU A 69 -6.71 19.73 9.59
C LEU A 69 -7.72 19.65 8.45
N GLU A 70 -8.57 18.64 8.46
CA GLU A 70 -9.57 18.37 7.43
C GLU A 70 -8.89 18.28 6.06
N LEU A 71 -8.27 17.12 5.80
CA LEU A 71 -7.61 16.86 4.51
C LEU A 71 -8.62 17.02 3.36
N PRO A 72 -8.13 17.27 2.12
CA PRO A 72 -8.97 17.73 1.02
C PRO A 72 -10.24 16.90 0.85
N ASP A 73 -11.36 17.59 0.63
CA ASP A 73 -12.66 16.97 0.39
C ASP A 73 -12.56 15.90 -0.69
N ASN A 74 -12.88 14.66 -0.33
CA ASN A 74 -12.87 13.53 -1.24
C ASN A 74 -14.10 12.64 -0.97
N PRO A 75 -14.85 12.23 -2.02
CA PRO A 75 -16.07 11.45 -1.85
C PRO A 75 -15.84 10.04 -1.28
N LEU A 76 -14.60 9.55 -1.30
CA LEU A 76 -14.21 8.23 -0.80
C LEU A 76 -13.36 8.26 0.46
N LEU A 77 -12.74 9.39 0.82
CA LEU A 77 -11.76 9.46 1.90
C LEU A 77 -11.96 10.73 2.71
N ALA A 78 -12.16 10.59 4.00
CA ALA A 78 -12.06 11.70 4.94
C ALA A 78 -10.94 11.41 5.94
N VAL A 79 -10.14 12.43 6.24
CA VAL A 79 -9.12 12.37 7.29
C VAL A 79 -9.17 13.68 8.06
N ARG A 80 -9.39 13.60 9.37
CA ARG A 80 -9.56 14.78 10.20
C ARG A 80 -8.26 15.53 10.44
N ALA A 81 -7.16 14.83 10.63
CA ALA A 81 -5.86 15.48 10.82
C ALA A 81 -4.73 14.60 10.30
N GLY A 82 -3.72 15.25 9.73
CA GLY A 82 -2.49 14.62 9.28
C GLY A 82 -1.28 15.50 9.56
N THR A 83 -0.25 14.95 10.18
CA THR A 83 1.05 15.61 10.39
C THR A 83 2.14 14.77 9.76
N VAL A 84 3.02 15.40 8.98
CA VAL A 84 4.13 14.75 8.28
C VAL A 84 5.45 15.41 8.63
N ASN A 85 6.49 14.62 8.82
CA ASN A 85 7.85 15.09 9.08
C ASN A 85 8.86 14.33 8.21
N ALA A 86 9.86 15.03 7.69
CA ALA A 86 11.01 14.44 7.01
C ALA A 86 12.29 15.17 7.41
N GLY A 87 13.40 14.44 7.55
CA GLY A 87 14.70 15.00 7.96
C GLY A 87 15.87 14.20 7.43
N ASN A 88 17.00 14.24 8.13
CA ASN A 88 18.16 13.43 7.78
C ASN A 88 17.88 11.95 8.06
N ASN A 89 17.68 11.17 6.99
CA ASN A 89 17.50 9.72 7.04
C ASN A 89 16.39 9.28 8.02
N SER A 90 15.37 10.11 8.17
CA SER A 90 14.25 9.95 9.09
C SER A 90 13.00 10.58 8.52
N ALA A 91 11.86 9.96 8.75
CA ALA A 91 10.56 10.47 8.37
C ALA A 91 9.48 9.88 9.28
N SER A 92 8.40 10.63 9.50
CA SER A 92 7.26 10.16 10.27
C SER A 92 5.96 10.78 9.80
N VAL A 93 4.86 10.07 10.04
CA VAL A 93 3.50 10.50 9.74
C VAL A 93 2.58 10.12 10.88
N GLU A 94 1.68 11.02 11.22
CA GLU A 94 0.59 10.78 12.15
C GLU A 94 -0.71 11.18 11.48
N LEU A 95 -1.68 10.27 11.46
CA LEU A 95 -3.04 10.49 11.00
C LEU A 95 -4.02 10.19 12.12
N ILE A 96 -5.11 10.95 12.17
CA ILE A 96 -6.17 10.79 13.16
C ILE A 96 -7.51 10.85 12.44
N ASP A 97 -8.40 9.95 12.85
CA ASP A 97 -9.81 9.86 12.44
C ASP A 97 -9.95 9.83 10.91
N ILE A 98 -9.77 8.62 10.38
CA ILE A 98 -9.82 8.33 8.95
C ILE A 98 -11.07 7.49 8.68
N SER A 99 -11.83 7.89 7.68
CA SER A 99 -12.92 7.09 7.13
C SER A 99 -12.77 6.92 5.64
N VAL A 100 -12.97 5.70 5.14
CA VAL A 100 -13.03 5.37 3.71
C VAL A 100 -14.42 4.89 3.35
N GLY A 101 -14.96 5.41 2.25
CA GLY A 101 -16.30 5.10 1.77
C GLY A 101 -17.36 5.49 2.79
N ALA A 102 -17.40 6.76 3.17
CA ALA A 102 -18.42 7.28 4.07
C ALA A 102 -19.82 7.15 3.45
N ASP A 103 -20.78 6.72 4.26
CA ASP A 103 -22.21 6.55 3.94
C ASP A 103 -22.55 5.66 2.73
N VAL A 104 -21.58 4.90 2.23
CA VAL A 104 -21.71 4.02 1.07
C VAL A 104 -22.80 2.97 1.29
N LEU A 105 -22.84 2.37 2.48
CA LEU A 105 -23.83 1.35 2.80
C LEU A 105 -25.21 1.92 3.18
N GLY A 106 -25.28 3.18 3.62
CA GLY A 106 -26.53 3.83 3.98
C GLY A 106 -27.43 4.14 2.78
N GLN A 107 -26.85 4.16 1.57
CA GLN A 107 -27.57 4.42 0.32
C GLN A 107 -28.21 3.17 -0.28
N ILE A 108 -27.92 1.99 0.29
CA ILE A 108 -28.40 0.72 -0.24
C ILE A 108 -29.90 0.57 0.05
N PRO A 109 -30.75 0.42 -0.99
CA PRO A 109 -32.16 0.12 -0.79
C PRO A 109 -32.28 -1.30 -0.21
N ILE A 110 -32.66 -1.38 1.06
CA ILE A 110 -32.83 -2.67 1.74
C ILE A 110 -34.18 -3.28 1.32
N PRO A 111 -34.19 -4.51 0.74
CA PRO A 111 -35.43 -5.19 0.42
C PRO A 111 -36.27 -5.44 1.69
N PRO A 112 -37.59 -5.17 1.68
CA PRO A 112 -38.46 -5.42 2.83
C PRO A 112 -38.44 -6.87 3.31
N ASP A 113 -38.23 -7.81 2.39
CA ASP A 113 -38.19 -9.24 2.69
C ASP A 113 -36.89 -9.67 3.36
N LEU A 114 -35.79 -8.92 3.20
CA LEU A 114 -34.54 -9.20 3.90
C LEU A 114 -34.73 -9.02 5.41
N LYS A 115 -35.45 -7.96 5.83
CA LYS A 115 -35.77 -7.74 7.24
C LYS A 115 -36.56 -8.91 7.82
N LYS A 116 -37.59 -9.40 7.11
CA LYS A 116 -38.36 -10.57 7.54
C LYS A 116 -37.52 -11.83 7.64
N GLN A 117 -36.59 -12.04 6.70
CA GLN A 117 -35.67 -13.18 6.74
C GLN A 117 -34.72 -13.11 7.93
N CYS A 118 -34.20 -11.91 8.23
CA CYS A 118 -33.36 -11.67 9.40
C CYS A 118 -34.13 -11.82 10.72
N ASP A 119 -35.38 -11.35 10.78
CA ASP A 119 -36.25 -11.48 11.97
C ASP A 119 -36.69 -12.94 12.20
N ALA A 120 -36.71 -13.77 11.15
CA ALA A 120 -37.05 -15.19 11.22
C ALA A 120 -35.86 -16.08 11.59
N LEU A 121 -34.66 -15.53 11.82
CA LEU A 121 -33.50 -16.31 12.23
C LEU A 121 -33.72 -16.93 13.61
N PRO A 122 -33.33 -18.19 13.81
CA PRO A 122 -33.48 -18.84 15.12
C PRO A 122 -32.63 -18.10 16.17
N PRO A 123 -33.13 -17.93 17.41
CA PRO A 123 -32.39 -17.23 18.47
C PRO A 123 -31.15 -17.98 18.95
N THR A 124 -31.01 -19.27 18.63
CA THR A 124 -29.87 -20.12 18.96
C THR A 124 -29.47 -20.93 17.72
N GLY A 125 -28.17 -21.13 17.50
CA GLY A 125 -27.66 -21.91 16.35
C GLY A 125 -27.68 -21.16 15.01
N ALA A 126 -28.08 -19.88 14.98
CA ALA A 126 -27.99 -19.06 13.78
C ALA A 126 -26.54 -18.75 13.37
N ASP A 127 -25.60 -18.81 14.31
CA ASP A 127 -24.18 -18.63 14.04
C ASP A 127 -23.59 -19.78 13.19
N ASP A 128 -24.22 -20.95 13.21
CA ASP A 128 -23.82 -22.13 12.44
C ASP A 128 -24.48 -22.18 11.04
N LEU A 129 -25.39 -21.23 10.75
CA LEU A 129 -26.07 -21.19 9.45
C LEU A 129 -25.11 -20.70 8.36
N PRO A 130 -25.04 -21.40 7.21
CA PRO A 130 -24.20 -20.98 6.11
C PRO A 130 -24.68 -19.64 5.53
N LEU A 131 -23.73 -18.80 5.14
CA LEU A 131 -24.05 -17.57 4.43
C LEU A 131 -24.71 -17.89 3.09
N PRO A 132 -25.91 -17.37 2.81
CA PRO A 132 -26.52 -17.50 1.49
C PRO A 132 -25.65 -16.74 0.49
N ASP A 133 -25.69 -17.13 -0.79
CA ASP A 133 -24.98 -16.45 -1.87
C ASP A 133 -25.95 -15.52 -2.61
N ILE A 134 -26.09 -14.31 -2.11
CA ILE A 134 -27.04 -13.32 -2.61
C ILE A 134 -26.23 -12.21 -3.27
N LYS A 135 -26.58 -11.89 -4.52
CA LYS A 135 -25.99 -10.74 -5.21
C LYS A 135 -26.31 -9.47 -4.43
N LEU A 136 -25.28 -8.68 -4.16
CA LEU A 136 -25.45 -7.39 -3.54
C LEU A 136 -25.90 -6.37 -4.59
N PRO A 137 -26.75 -5.41 -4.22
CA PRO A 137 -27.00 -4.24 -5.06
C PRO A 137 -25.72 -3.43 -5.22
N ASP A 138 -25.74 -2.48 -6.16
CA ASP A 138 -24.67 -1.51 -6.28
C ASP A 138 -24.46 -0.80 -4.94
N LEU A 139 -23.23 -0.78 -4.45
CA LEU A 139 -22.87 -0.17 -3.18
C LEU A 139 -22.79 1.36 -3.31
N GLY A 140 -23.03 1.95 -4.49
CA GLY A 140 -22.98 3.40 -4.67
C GLY A 140 -21.57 3.96 -4.57
N LEU A 141 -20.56 3.10 -4.67
CA LEU A 141 -19.17 3.56 -4.78
C LEU A 141 -18.97 4.19 -6.16
N PRO A 142 -18.25 5.32 -6.26
CA PRO A 142 -17.79 5.88 -7.54
C PRO A 142 -16.70 5.01 -8.19
N LEU A 143 -16.82 3.68 -8.14
CA LEU A 143 -15.83 2.69 -8.57
C LEU A 143 -16.52 1.60 -9.40
N PRO A 144 -15.88 1.11 -10.47
CA PRO A 144 -16.33 -0.08 -11.18
C PRO A 144 -16.06 -1.31 -10.32
N LEU A 145 -17.00 -1.64 -9.42
CA LEU A 145 -16.91 -2.86 -8.62
C LEU A 145 -17.25 -4.09 -9.47
N PRO A 146 -16.60 -5.23 -9.21
CA PRO A 146 -17.10 -6.51 -9.72
C PRO A 146 -18.49 -6.79 -9.14
N SER A 147 -19.25 -7.70 -9.75
CA SER A 147 -20.52 -8.14 -9.15
C SER A 147 -20.23 -8.80 -7.81
N LEU A 148 -20.59 -8.13 -6.71
CA LEU A 148 -20.37 -8.63 -5.36
C LEU A 148 -21.52 -9.52 -4.91
N SER A 149 -21.23 -10.46 -4.03
CA SER A 149 -22.23 -11.19 -3.27
C SER A 149 -21.97 -11.13 -1.77
N THR A 150 -22.93 -11.62 -0.99
CA THR A 150 -22.82 -11.77 0.47
C THR A 150 -21.63 -12.61 0.92
N LYS A 151 -21.04 -13.45 0.06
CA LYS A 151 -19.80 -14.20 0.34
C LYS A 151 -18.55 -13.31 0.27
N ASP A 152 -18.63 -12.20 -0.45
CA ASP A 152 -17.56 -11.21 -0.56
C ASP A 152 -17.59 -10.20 0.59
N LEU A 153 -18.53 -10.34 1.53
CA LEU A 153 -18.56 -9.51 2.73
C LEU A 153 -17.70 -10.16 3.82
N PRO A 154 -16.99 -9.37 4.64
CA PRO A 154 -16.16 -9.83 5.75
C PRO A 154 -17.02 -10.26 6.96
N VAL A 155 -18.12 -10.96 6.74
CA VAL A 155 -19.03 -11.49 7.79
C VAL A 155 -18.83 -13.00 7.92
N LYS A 156 -18.99 -13.53 9.13
CA LYS A 156 -18.76 -14.95 9.43
C LYS A 156 -20.03 -15.78 9.38
N ASN A 157 -21.17 -15.15 9.64
CA ASN A 157 -22.45 -15.86 9.75
C ASN A 157 -23.63 -14.96 9.38
N LEU A 158 -24.80 -15.58 9.29
CA LEU A 158 -26.02 -14.93 8.86
C LEU A 158 -26.50 -13.82 9.83
N PRO A 159 -26.41 -13.96 11.16
CA PRO A 159 -26.65 -12.85 12.09
C PRO A 159 -25.76 -11.62 11.85
N GLU A 160 -24.46 -11.81 11.64
CA GLU A 160 -23.53 -10.71 11.32
C GLU A 160 -23.88 -10.04 9.99
N LEU A 161 -24.26 -10.83 8.98
CA LEU A 161 -24.74 -10.30 7.70
C LEU A 161 -26.01 -9.45 7.89
N CYS A 162 -26.98 -9.95 8.65
CA CYS A 162 -28.22 -9.23 8.94
C CYS A 162 -27.95 -7.93 9.71
N LYS A 163 -27.06 -7.95 10.70
CA LYS A 163 -26.65 -6.75 11.42
C LYS A 163 -25.98 -5.74 10.50
N LEU A 164 -25.06 -6.20 9.64
CA LEU A 164 -24.37 -5.34 8.68
C LEU A 164 -25.34 -4.67 7.71
N LEU A 165 -26.30 -5.43 7.18
CA LEU A 165 -27.24 -4.90 6.20
C LEU A 165 -28.30 -4.01 6.85
N LEU A 166 -28.91 -4.43 7.98
CA LEU A 166 -30.01 -3.69 8.62
C LEU A 166 -29.56 -2.50 9.47
N THR A 167 -28.33 -2.52 9.96
CA THR A 167 -27.69 -1.43 10.69
C THR A 167 -26.33 -1.12 10.06
N PRO A 168 -26.33 -0.52 8.86
CA PRO A 168 -25.10 -0.30 8.13
C PRO A 168 -24.18 0.66 8.89
N PRO A 169 -22.86 0.38 8.94
CA PRO A 169 -21.89 1.31 9.47
C PRO A 169 -21.82 2.57 8.59
N SER A 170 -21.39 3.67 9.18
CA SER A 170 -21.22 4.96 8.49
C SER A 170 -20.05 4.99 7.51
N SER A 171 -19.20 3.96 7.46
CA SER A 171 -18.06 3.89 6.55
C SER A 171 -17.71 2.45 6.21
N LEU A 172 -17.11 2.24 5.03
CA LEU A 172 -16.52 0.95 4.68
C LEU A 172 -15.33 0.61 5.58
N VAL A 173 -14.44 1.57 5.80
CA VAL A 173 -13.28 1.42 6.70
C VAL A 173 -13.22 2.61 7.64
N GLY A 174 -13.14 2.37 8.94
CA GLY A 174 -12.86 3.39 9.94
C GLY A 174 -11.55 3.11 10.65
N ILE A 175 -10.69 4.12 10.81
CA ILE A 175 -9.41 4.01 11.50
C ILE A 175 -9.24 5.18 12.47
N ASP A 176 -9.04 4.88 13.75
CA ASP A 176 -8.91 5.91 14.79
C ASP A 176 -7.62 6.73 14.63
N ALA A 177 -6.50 6.03 14.40
CA ALA A 177 -5.19 6.64 14.28
C ALA A 177 -4.22 5.75 13.50
N VAL A 178 -3.26 6.38 12.83
CA VAL A 178 -2.13 5.71 12.17
C VAL A 178 -0.88 6.51 12.45
N ASN A 179 0.11 5.90 13.09
CA ASN A 179 1.44 6.46 13.23
C ASN A 179 2.44 5.62 12.43
N VAL A 180 3.26 6.27 11.63
CA VAL A 180 4.33 5.64 10.86
C VAL A 180 5.62 6.38 11.14
N TRP A 181 6.70 5.64 11.30
CA TRP A 181 8.02 6.23 11.44
C TRP A 181 9.06 5.36 10.76
N CYS A 182 10.11 6.00 10.28
CA CYS A 182 11.34 5.33 9.89
C CYS A 182 12.57 6.12 10.36
N SER A 183 13.66 5.40 10.57
CA SER A 183 15.00 5.92 10.82
C SER A 183 16.02 4.98 10.19
N GLY A 184 16.69 5.47 9.14
CA GLY A 184 17.50 4.64 8.25
C GLY A 184 16.68 3.53 7.62
N ALA A 185 17.12 2.28 7.80
CA ALA A 185 16.46 1.09 7.25
C ALA A 185 15.53 0.39 8.25
N LYS A 186 15.14 1.07 9.32
CA LYS A 186 14.22 0.57 10.35
C LYS A 186 13.01 1.47 10.44
N GLY A 187 11.87 0.90 10.83
CA GLY A 187 10.66 1.65 11.11
C GLY A 187 9.54 0.74 11.57
N GLY A 188 8.36 1.32 11.77
CA GLY A 188 7.18 0.63 12.24
C GLY A 188 5.91 1.43 12.01
N VAL A 189 4.78 0.78 12.29
CA VAL A 189 3.45 1.34 12.08
C VAL A 189 2.54 1.02 13.26
N ASP A 190 2.14 2.02 14.03
CA ASP A 190 1.13 1.85 15.07
C ASP A 190 -0.24 2.23 14.52
N VAL A 191 -1.18 1.30 14.54
CA VAL A 191 -2.56 1.52 14.09
C VAL A 191 -3.48 1.43 15.29
N GLY A 192 -4.37 2.41 15.44
CA GLY A 192 -5.47 2.38 16.40
C GLY A 192 -6.51 1.32 16.02
N SER A 193 -7.75 1.49 16.49
CA SER A 193 -8.84 0.63 16.05
C SER A 193 -8.99 0.75 14.53
N LEU A 194 -8.88 -0.39 13.84
CA LEU A 194 -9.22 -0.54 12.43
C LEU A 194 -10.54 -1.31 12.36
N THR A 195 -11.56 -0.70 11.77
CA THR A 195 -12.85 -1.32 11.52
C THR A 195 -13.06 -1.49 10.03
N LEU A 196 -13.62 -2.63 9.64
CA LEU A 196 -14.03 -2.93 8.29
C LEU A 196 -15.52 -3.31 8.33
N LEU A 197 -16.36 -2.52 7.67
CA LEU A 197 -17.80 -2.64 7.71
C LEU A 197 -18.33 -2.75 9.17
N GLY A 198 -17.83 -1.89 10.05
CA GLY A 198 -18.21 -1.86 11.47
C GLY A 198 -17.65 -2.99 12.33
N GLN A 199 -16.90 -3.93 11.77
CA GLN A 199 -16.23 -5.00 12.51
C GLN A 199 -14.78 -4.64 12.78
N THR A 200 -14.35 -4.72 14.04
CA THR A 200 -12.96 -4.46 14.42
C THR A 200 -12.04 -5.57 13.92
N LEU A 201 -11.02 -5.20 13.14
CA LEU A 201 -9.96 -6.09 12.69
C LEU A 201 -8.82 -6.13 13.71
N LYS A 202 -8.41 -7.33 14.10
CA LYS A 202 -7.23 -7.52 14.97
C LYS A 202 -5.96 -7.49 14.13
N ILE A 203 -5.10 -6.51 14.38
CA ILE A 203 -3.79 -6.39 13.73
C ILE A 203 -2.74 -7.09 14.62
N PRO A 204 -2.02 -8.11 14.12
CA PRO A 204 -1.23 -9.01 14.96
C PRO A 204 0.06 -8.41 15.51
N SER A 205 0.76 -7.54 14.78
CA SER A 205 1.90 -6.75 15.28
C SER A 205 2.21 -5.57 14.35
N THR A 206 2.82 -4.51 14.89
CA THR A 206 3.12 -3.25 14.20
C THR A 206 4.46 -3.25 13.44
N THR A 207 5.24 -4.33 13.57
CA THR A 207 6.57 -4.48 12.96
C THR A 207 6.60 -5.43 11.77
N GLN A 208 5.59 -6.28 11.61
CA GLN A 208 5.43 -7.17 10.46
C GLN A 208 4.38 -6.63 9.51
N SER A 209 4.54 -6.89 8.21
CA SER A 209 3.49 -6.60 7.24
C SER A 209 2.31 -7.54 7.51
N PHE A 210 1.10 -6.98 7.56
CA PHE A 210 -0.14 -7.74 7.65
C PHE A 210 -0.97 -7.45 6.40
N SER A 211 -1.70 -8.43 5.88
CA SER A 211 -2.69 -8.21 4.84
C SER A 211 -3.95 -8.99 5.14
N THR A 212 -5.09 -8.36 4.90
CA THR A 212 -6.36 -9.07 4.95
C THR A 212 -6.40 -10.13 3.85
N PRO A 213 -7.21 -11.20 4.01
CA PRO A 213 -7.50 -12.12 2.91
C PRO A 213 -7.92 -11.36 1.65
N ALA A 214 -7.54 -11.89 0.49
CA ALA A 214 -7.93 -11.32 -0.79
C ALA A 214 -9.47 -11.32 -0.90
N ASN A 215 -10.04 -10.17 -1.21
CA ASN A 215 -11.46 -9.97 -1.29
C ASN A 215 -11.75 -8.95 -2.42
N PRO A 216 -12.74 -9.23 -3.29
CA PRO A 216 -12.99 -8.41 -4.47
C PRO A 216 -13.49 -6.99 -4.16
N LEU A 217 -14.10 -6.78 -2.98
CA LEU A 217 -14.51 -5.47 -2.51
C LEU A 217 -13.30 -4.68 -2.00
N ILE A 218 -12.51 -5.27 -1.11
CA ILE A 218 -11.47 -4.56 -0.38
C ILE A 218 -10.33 -5.45 0.11
N ALA A 219 -9.10 -5.01 -0.10
CA ALA A 219 -7.91 -5.59 0.51
C ALA A 219 -7.12 -4.51 1.25
N ILE A 220 -6.75 -4.79 2.51
CA ILE A 220 -5.98 -3.88 3.35
C ILE A 220 -4.62 -4.50 3.63
N THR A 221 -3.55 -3.79 3.31
CA THR A 221 -2.19 -4.11 3.72
C THR A 221 -1.72 -3.09 4.75
N VAL A 222 -1.26 -3.58 5.90
CA VAL A 222 -0.66 -2.77 6.97
C VAL A 222 0.85 -2.96 6.92
N ASN A 223 1.60 -1.87 7.12
CA ASN A 223 3.06 -1.89 7.24
C ASN A 223 3.76 -2.49 6.02
N GLU A 224 3.47 -1.95 4.83
CA GLU A 224 4.20 -2.28 3.60
C GLU A 224 5.57 -1.60 3.62
N GLN A 225 6.63 -2.39 3.74
CA GLN A 225 8.01 -1.88 3.79
C GLN A 225 8.75 -2.20 2.48
N THR A 226 9.40 -1.19 1.92
CA THR A 226 10.15 -1.32 0.66
C THR A 226 11.56 -0.79 0.83
N LYS A 227 12.56 -1.60 0.48
CA LYS A 227 13.94 -1.15 0.31
C LYS A 227 14.15 -0.81 -1.16
N ASN A 228 14.40 0.47 -1.44
CA ASN A 228 14.54 0.97 -2.79
C ASN A 228 15.97 0.75 -3.31
N ALA A 229 16.11 0.72 -4.64
CA ALA A 229 17.41 0.52 -5.31
C ALA A 229 18.41 1.67 -5.06
N ASP A 230 17.91 2.87 -4.75
CA ASP A 230 18.71 4.05 -4.38
C ASP A 230 19.20 4.02 -2.92
N GLY A 231 18.89 2.95 -2.17
CA GLY A 231 19.26 2.77 -0.78
C GLY A 231 18.32 3.46 0.22
N SER A 232 17.27 4.14 -0.25
CA SER A 232 16.21 4.64 0.62
C SER A 232 15.31 3.51 1.11
N PHE A 233 14.58 3.77 2.18
CA PHE A 233 13.67 2.84 2.82
C PHE A 233 12.32 3.51 3.01
N THR A 234 11.26 2.91 2.48
CA THR A 234 9.89 3.44 2.55
C THR A 234 9.01 2.51 3.36
N ILE A 235 8.23 3.08 4.27
CA ILE A 235 7.12 2.41 4.93
C ILE A 235 5.83 3.09 4.51
N THR A 236 4.83 2.28 4.12
CA THR A 236 3.44 2.72 3.98
C THR A 236 2.63 2.10 5.11
N GLY A 237 2.02 2.96 5.93
CA GLY A 237 1.23 2.57 7.09
C GLY A 237 0.09 1.64 6.72
N LEU A 238 -0.78 2.12 5.82
CA LEU A 238 -1.89 1.37 5.27
C LEU A 238 -1.98 1.56 3.77
N LYS A 239 -2.17 0.46 3.05
CA LYS A 239 -2.56 0.46 1.64
C LYS A 239 -3.93 -0.22 1.55
N ILE A 240 -4.94 0.52 1.13
CA ILE A 240 -6.30 0.06 0.95
C ILE A 240 -6.56 -0.03 -0.55
N ASN A 241 -6.82 -1.24 -1.02
CA ASN A 241 -7.17 -1.51 -2.40
C ASN A 241 -8.67 -1.80 -2.46
N LEU A 242 -9.41 -1.02 -3.23
CA LEU A 242 -10.85 -1.16 -3.44
C LEU A 242 -11.15 -1.65 -4.86
N GLY A 243 -12.12 -2.56 -4.98
CA GLY A 243 -12.63 -3.03 -6.27
C GLY A 243 -11.54 -3.65 -7.16
N ASN A 244 -10.72 -4.55 -6.62
CA ASN A 244 -9.64 -5.23 -7.35
C ASN A 244 -8.65 -4.29 -8.06
N GLY A 245 -8.33 -3.15 -7.45
CA GLY A 245 -7.36 -2.17 -7.96
C GLY A 245 -8.00 -0.98 -8.67
N ALA A 246 -9.33 -0.90 -8.72
CA ALA A 246 -10.05 0.27 -9.24
C ALA A 246 -9.68 1.56 -8.49
N GLN A 247 -9.36 1.43 -7.19
CA GLN A 247 -8.84 2.52 -6.38
C GLN A 247 -7.81 2.00 -5.38
N ILE A 248 -6.67 2.66 -5.28
CA ILE A 248 -5.63 2.37 -4.30
C ILE A 248 -5.43 3.62 -3.44
N ILE A 249 -5.68 3.50 -2.15
CA ILE A 249 -5.47 4.56 -1.16
C ILE A 249 -4.26 4.17 -0.31
N ARG A 250 -3.29 5.07 -0.22
CA ARG A 250 -2.10 4.94 0.63
C ARG A 250 -2.17 5.98 1.73
N LEU A 251 -2.11 5.49 2.96
CA LEU A 251 -2.16 6.29 4.16
C LEU A 251 -0.82 6.17 4.91
N ALA A 252 -0.33 7.32 5.35
CA ALA A 252 0.86 7.48 6.14
C ALA A 252 2.11 6.83 5.51
N SER A 253 2.70 7.49 4.52
CA SER A 253 3.95 7.02 3.92
C SER A 253 5.14 7.84 4.38
N ALA A 254 6.17 7.16 4.86
CA ALA A 254 7.43 7.74 5.31
C ALA A 254 8.59 7.10 4.54
N THR A 255 9.41 7.93 3.89
CA THR A 255 10.62 7.51 3.18
C THR A 255 11.84 8.09 3.86
N CYS A 256 12.73 7.21 4.29
CA CYS A 256 14.02 7.51 4.90
C CYS A 256 15.13 7.37 3.88
N ALA A 257 15.86 8.45 3.67
CA ALA A 257 17.00 8.49 2.78
C ALA A 257 18.08 9.45 3.30
N LYS A 258 19.33 9.14 2.98
CA LYS A 258 20.44 10.06 3.26
C LYS A 258 20.29 11.34 2.43
N PRO A 259 20.68 12.51 2.96
CA PRO A 259 20.65 13.76 2.20
C PRO A 259 21.45 13.64 0.91
N VAL A 260 20.94 14.26 -0.15
CA VAL A 260 21.64 14.31 -1.42
C VAL A 260 22.81 15.27 -1.25
N ALA A 261 24.05 14.79 -1.38
CA ALA A 261 25.22 15.65 -1.27
C ALA A 261 25.19 16.71 -2.39
N HIS A 262 25.08 17.98 -2.03
CA HIS A 262 25.27 19.07 -2.99
C HIS A 262 26.71 19.00 -3.51
N LYS A 263 26.87 18.86 -4.83
CA LYS A 263 28.18 19.02 -5.47
C LYS A 263 28.64 20.45 -5.19
N PRO A 264 29.85 20.68 -4.62
CA PRO A 264 30.30 22.03 -4.37
C PRO A 264 30.36 22.81 -5.69
N THR A 265 29.69 23.95 -5.73
CA THR A 265 29.82 24.91 -6.82
C THR A 265 31.28 25.38 -6.85
N PRO A 266 32.01 25.25 -7.97
CA PRO A 266 33.33 25.85 -8.10
C PRO A 266 33.19 27.36 -7.88
N LYS A 267 34.01 27.91 -6.98
CA LYS A 267 34.20 29.36 -6.84
C LYS A 267 35.05 29.89 -7.98
#